data_AF-Q1Z2T6-F1
#
_entry.id   AF-Q1Z2T6-F1
#
_cell.length_a   1.000
_cell.length_b   1.000
_cell.length_c   1.000
_cell.angle_alpha   90.00
_cell.angle_beta   90.00
_cell.angle_gamma   90.00
#
_symmetry.space_group_name_H-M   'P 1'
#
loop_
_entity.id
_entity.type
_entity.pdbx_description
1 polymer ?
#
loop_
_entity_poly.entity_id
_entity_poly.type
_entity_poly.pdbx_seq_one_letter_code
_entity_poly.pdbx_strand_id
1 'polypeptide(L)'
;MTFKNVIGFGVAGNFAGHLEQAGEATDFLAVEVKEAIQPKAIFPFYVPSDKAGFLSTYPLSHDIIIPPNDADNLQIEPEVALLCDIEYQDNRVISLIPRKFAAYNDCSIRKPNAKKISEKKNWGENTKGVASTMFDIDSLAEGGVLDRYRIASFHKRDDLVSRYGEDSPVVGYSYFHEKLLTWIVDRMNNQQDVGPTEDITMHLANADYPDQALISIGATRYTEFGETTFLQSGDTSIVVVYDGSKYSQDEITAMAATNEFSAEGMSVLVQHVA
;
A
#
# COMPACT_ATOMS: atom_id res chain seq x y z
N MET A 1 17.20 -1.58 2.17
CA MET A 1 16.88 -2.25 3.44
C MET A 1 15.95 -3.42 3.13
N THR A 2 16.05 -4.54 3.84
CA THR A 2 15.15 -5.70 3.64
C THR A 2 14.20 -5.83 4.82
N PHE A 3 12.89 -5.79 4.57
CA PHE A 3 11.85 -5.81 5.61
C PHE A 3 11.47 -7.24 6.05
N LYS A 4 12.44 -8.17 6.04
CA LYS A 4 12.20 -9.61 6.26
C LYS A 4 11.77 -9.99 7.68
N ASN A 5 11.98 -9.12 8.66
CA ASN A 5 11.53 -9.30 10.05
C ASN A 5 10.39 -8.35 10.41
N VAL A 6 9.84 -7.62 9.43
CA VAL A 6 8.79 -6.61 9.63
C VAL A 6 7.49 -7.20 9.12
N ILE A 7 6.42 -7.14 9.92
CA ILE A 7 5.10 -7.60 9.47
C ILE A 7 4.47 -6.60 8.51
N GLY A 8 3.82 -7.09 7.46
CA GLY A 8 3.27 -6.26 6.39
C GLY A 8 1.76 -6.24 6.40
N PHE A 9 1.16 -5.05 6.51
CA PHE A 9 -0.29 -4.85 6.44
C PHE A 9 -0.69 -3.79 5.42
N GLY A 10 -1.79 -4.02 4.71
CA GLY A 10 -2.43 -3.00 3.87
C GLY A 10 -3.77 -2.55 4.45
N VAL A 11 -4.19 -1.32 4.16
CA VAL A 11 -5.48 -0.75 4.58
C VAL A 11 -6.46 -0.71 3.40
N ALA A 12 -7.51 -1.54 3.45
CA ALA A 12 -8.51 -1.59 2.40
C ALA A 12 -9.56 -0.46 2.53
N GLY A 13 -9.77 0.30 1.46
CA GLY A 13 -10.84 1.29 1.36
C GLY A 13 -10.58 2.61 2.08
N ASN A 14 -9.31 3.02 2.25
CA ASN A 14 -8.97 4.31 2.87
C ASN A 14 -9.02 5.51 1.91
N PHE A 15 -9.50 5.32 0.68
CA PHE A 15 -9.69 6.39 -0.29
C PHE A 15 -11.07 6.24 -0.93
N ALA A 16 -11.88 7.29 -0.88
CA ALA A 16 -13.26 7.24 -1.36
C ALA A 16 -13.33 6.89 -2.86
N GLY A 17 -14.17 5.93 -3.23
CA GLY A 17 -14.39 5.51 -4.62
C GLY A 17 -13.39 4.51 -5.18
N HIS A 18 -12.28 4.22 -4.49
CA HIS A 18 -11.25 3.32 -5.02
C HIS A 18 -11.73 1.86 -5.07
N LEU A 19 -12.41 1.37 -4.01
CA LEU A 19 -12.87 -0.03 -3.96
C LEU A 19 -13.86 -0.34 -5.08
N GLU A 20 -14.67 0.63 -5.47
CA GLU A 20 -15.60 0.52 -6.60
C GLU A 20 -14.83 0.37 -7.91
N GLN A 21 -13.80 1.19 -8.15
CA GLN A 21 -12.96 1.10 -9.36
C GLN A 21 -12.15 -0.20 -9.42
N ALA A 22 -11.68 -0.69 -8.27
CA ALA A 22 -10.94 -1.95 -8.17
C ALA A 22 -11.85 -3.19 -8.30
N GLY A 23 -13.18 -3.02 -8.33
CA GLY A 23 -14.14 -4.12 -8.38
C GLY A 23 -14.22 -4.92 -7.07
N GLU A 24 -13.84 -4.32 -5.95
CA GLU A 24 -13.75 -4.98 -4.64
C GLU A 24 -14.85 -4.58 -3.66
N ALA A 25 -15.64 -3.54 -3.99
CA ALA A 25 -16.68 -3.03 -3.10
C ALA A 25 -17.69 -4.10 -2.64
N THR A 26 -18.01 -5.07 -3.50
CA THR A 26 -18.95 -6.15 -3.17
C THR A 26 -18.41 -7.13 -2.13
N ASP A 27 -17.09 -7.27 -2.01
CA ASP A 27 -16.44 -8.17 -1.07
C ASP A 27 -16.68 -7.71 0.39
N PHE A 28 -16.95 -6.42 0.58
CA PHE A 28 -17.10 -5.78 1.90
C PHE A 28 -18.55 -5.52 2.32
N LEU A 29 -19.56 -6.03 1.61
CA LEU A 29 -20.98 -5.76 1.93
C LEU A 29 -21.38 -6.18 3.36
N ALA A 30 -20.73 -7.21 3.90
CA ALA A 30 -20.99 -7.72 5.25
C ALA A 30 -20.11 -7.06 6.33
N VAL A 31 -19.19 -6.15 5.96
CA VAL A 31 -18.30 -5.49 6.90
C VAL A 31 -18.98 -4.27 7.51
N GLU A 32 -19.24 -4.34 8.80
CA GLU A 32 -19.84 -3.23 9.54
C GLU A 32 -18.85 -2.07 9.71
N VAL A 33 -19.30 -0.86 9.35
CA VAL A 33 -18.54 0.38 9.53
C VAL A 33 -19.30 1.36 10.41
N LYS A 34 -18.58 2.16 11.20
CA LYS A 34 -19.19 3.18 12.07
C LYS A 34 -19.59 4.43 11.30
N GLU A 35 -18.89 4.73 10.20
CA GLU A 35 -19.16 5.87 9.32
C GLU A 35 -18.82 5.54 7.86
N ALA A 36 -19.40 6.31 6.93
CA ALA A 36 -19.35 6.00 5.49
C ALA A 36 -17.93 5.98 4.92
N ILE A 37 -17.07 6.89 5.39
CA ILE A 37 -15.69 7.04 4.90
C ILE A 37 -14.69 6.12 5.61
N GLN A 38 -15.12 5.34 6.62
CA GLN A 38 -14.23 4.45 7.36
C GLN A 38 -13.63 3.40 6.41
N PRO A 39 -12.31 3.13 6.51
CA PRO A 39 -11.70 1.97 5.89
C PRO A 39 -12.40 0.67 6.32
N LYS A 40 -12.33 -0.34 5.47
CA LYS A 40 -13.11 -1.58 5.66
C LYS A 40 -12.37 -2.57 6.54
N ALA A 41 -11.09 -2.81 6.26
CA ALA A 41 -10.27 -3.78 6.96
C ALA A 41 -8.78 -3.47 6.81
N ILE A 42 -7.96 -4.07 7.67
CA ILE A 42 -6.54 -4.29 7.34
C ILE A 42 -6.36 -5.72 6.87
N PHE A 43 -5.39 -5.98 5.99
CA PHE A 43 -5.07 -7.33 5.55
C PHE A 43 -3.56 -7.56 5.63
N PRO A 44 -3.11 -8.77 5.99
CA PRO A 44 -1.69 -9.12 5.91
C PRO A 44 -1.27 -9.28 4.46
N PHE A 45 -0.24 -8.56 4.02
CA PHE A 45 0.45 -8.87 2.76
C PHE A 45 1.72 -9.69 3.00
N TYR A 46 2.28 -9.66 4.22
CA TYR A 46 3.47 -10.42 4.59
C TYR A 46 3.49 -10.70 6.10
N VAL A 47 3.83 -11.92 6.48
CA VAL A 47 3.98 -12.32 7.88
C VAL A 47 5.32 -13.07 8.02
N PRO A 48 6.28 -12.57 8.81
CA PRO A 48 7.64 -13.13 8.90
C PRO A 48 7.66 -14.42 9.75
N SER A 49 6.93 -15.45 9.32
CA SER A 49 6.79 -16.72 10.01
C SER A 49 6.33 -17.82 9.07
N ASP A 50 7.01 -18.97 9.10
CA ASP A 50 6.64 -20.15 8.31
C ASP A 50 5.24 -20.70 8.65
N LYS A 51 4.69 -20.33 9.81
CA LYS A 51 3.32 -20.69 10.23
C LYS A 51 2.24 -19.98 9.43
N ALA A 52 2.60 -18.93 8.67
CA ALA A 52 1.66 -18.09 7.95
C ALA A 52 1.32 -18.59 6.53
N GLY A 53 1.81 -19.77 6.12
CA GLY A 53 1.53 -20.31 4.79
C GLY A 53 2.08 -19.42 3.68
N PHE A 54 1.29 -19.10 2.66
CA PHE A 54 1.77 -18.29 1.53
C PHE A 54 2.21 -16.88 1.93
N LEU A 55 1.64 -16.32 3.01
CA LEU A 55 2.00 -15.01 3.56
C LEU A 55 3.44 -14.96 4.11
N SER A 56 4.11 -16.11 4.31
CA SER A 56 5.52 -16.15 4.68
C SER A 56 6.47 -15.83 3.52
N THR A 57 5.96 -15.80 2.28
CA THR A 57 6.73 -15.44 1.10
C THR A 57 6.92 -13.92 1.07
N TYR A 58 8.16 -13.46 1.05
CA TYR A 58 8.49 -12.03 1.07
C TYR A 58 8.15 -11.36 -0.28
N PRO A 59 7.17 -10.43 -0.32
CA PRO A 59 6.62 -9.95 -1.59
C PRO A 59 7.28 -8.67 -2.12
N LEU A 60 8.06 -7.96 -1.30
CA LEU A 60 8.48 -6.60 -1.59
C LEU A 60 9.72 -6.55 -2.47
N SER A 61 9.64 -5.74 -3.52
CA SER A 61 10.77 -5.33 -4.35
C SER A 61 10.84 -3.80 -4.43
N HIS A 62 11.96 -3.27 -4.91
CA HIS A 62 12.12 -1.85 -5.17
C HIS A 62 12.26 -1.54 -6.67
N ASP A 63 12.40 -2.57 -7.52
CA ASP A 63 12.78 -2.43 -8.92
C ASP A 63 12.09 -3.42 -9.88
N ILE A 64 11.44 -4.47 -9.37
CA ILE A 64 10.80 -5.50 -10.20
C ILE A 64 9.43 -5.91 -9.68
N ILE A 65 8.52 -6.23 -10.59
CA ILE A 65 7.26 -6.93 -10.33
C ILE A 65 7.32 -8.24 -11.09
N ILE A 66 7.10 -9.38 -10.42
CA ILE A 66 6.98 -10.68 -11.06
C ILE A 66 5.48 -11.00 -11.20
N PRO A 67 4.91 -10.95 -12.41
CA PRO A 67 3.52 -11.36 -12.62
C PRO A 67 3.39 -12.88 -12.40
N PRO A 68 2.21 -13.38 -11.98
CA PRO A 68 1.98 -14.82 -11.97
C PRO A 68 1.94 -15.37 -13.40
N ASN A 69 2.25 -16.65 -13.58
CA ASN A 69 2.31 -17.31 -14.91
C ASN A 69 1.00 -17.19 -15.72
N ASP A 70 -0.14 -17.02 -15.04
CA ASP A 70 -1.48 -16.99 -15.60
C ASP A 70 -2.13 -15.60 -15.39
N ALA A 71 -1.37 -14.51 -15.54
CA ALA A 71 -1.77 -13.17 -15.12
C ALA A 71 -3.14 -12.70 -15.67
N ASP A 72 -4.15 -12.72 -14.80
CA ASP A 72 -5.37 -11.95 -14.96
C ASP A 72 -5.13 -10.53 -14.42
N ASN A 73 -5.28 -9.53 -15.30
CA ASN A 73 -5.58 -8.13 -14.96
C ASN A 73 -4.79 -7.58 -13.74
N LEU A 74 -3.46 -7.46 -13.88
CA LEU A 74 -2.56 -6.91 -12.87
C LEU A 74 -2.61 -5.38 -12.86
N GLN A 75 -2.81 -4.75 -11.70
CA GLN A 75 -2.89 -3.29 -11.58
C GLN A 75 -1.88 -2.72 -10.58
N ILE A 76 -1.39 -1.51 -10.89
CA ILE A 76 -0.66 -0.67 -9.94
C ILE A 76 -1.67 -0.20 -8.90
N GLU A 77 -1.30 -0.22 -7.62
CA GLU A 77 -2.11 0.38 -6.55
C GLU A 77 -1.20 1.34 -5.78
N PRO A 78 -1.19 2.63 -6.17
CA PRO A 78 -0.24 3.60 -5.61
C PRO A 78 -0.65 4.00 -4.20
N GLU A 79 0.24 3.77 -3.24
CA GLU A 79 0.01 4.08 -1.84
C GLU A 79 1.21 4.80 -1.19
N VAL A 80 0.97 5.37 -0.02
CA VAL A 80 2.03 5.71 0.93
C VAL A 80 2.18 4.54 1.90
N ALA A 81 3.41 4.06 2.10
CA ALA A 81 3.72 3.15 3.20
C ALA A 81 4.26 3.90 4.41
N LEU A 82 3.89 3.45 5.61
CA LEU A 82 4.45 3.87 6.89
C LEU A 82 5.23 2.70 7.50
N LEU A 83 6.47 2.92 7.88
CA LEU A 83 7.20 2.02 8.76
C LEU A 83 6.95 2.46 10.21
N CYS A 84 6.31 1.61 11.00
CA CYS A 84 5.94 1.90 12.37
C CYS A 84 6.63 0.93 13.33
N ASP A 85 7.07 1.42 14.49
CA ASP A 85 7.33 0.57 15.64
C ASP A 85 5.98 0.16 16.26
N ILE A 86 5.92 -1.05 16.79
CA ILE A 86 4.74 -1.60 17.47
C ILE A 86 5.04 -1.69 18.97
N GLU A 87 4.18 -1.12 19.79
CA GLU A 87 4.26 -1.29 21.24
C GLU A 87 3.20 -2.29 21.72
N TYR A 88 3.62 -3.22 22.56
CA TYR A 88 2.77 -4.27 23.12
C TYR A 88 2.64 -4.18 24.64
N GLN A 89 1.48 -4.57 25.14
CA GLN A 89 1.23 -4.88 26.55
C GLN A 89 0.36 -6.12 26.64
N ASP A 90 0.79 -7.13 27.40
CA ASP A 90 0.06 -8.40 27.57
C ASP A 90 -0.38 -9.01 26.21
N ASN A 91 0.53 -9.03 25.24
CA ASN A 91 0.31 -9.51 23.88
C ASN A 91 -0.76 -8.76 23.08
N ARG A 92 -1.13 -7.55 23.49
CA ARG A 92 -2.02 -6.64 22.77
C ARG A 92 -1.24 -5.45 22.24
N VAL A 93 -1.55 -5.01 21.03
CA VAL A 93 -0.98 -3.78 20.48
C VAL A 93 -1.59 -2.59 21.22
N ILE A 94 -0.75 -1.74 21.82
CA ILE A 94 -1.20 -0.53 22.52
C ILE A 94 -0.90 0.75 21.74
N SER A 95 0.08 0.73 20.84
CA SER A 95 0.47 1.89 20.04
C SER A 95 1.18 1.48 18.75
N LEU A 96 1.08 2.36 17.76
CA LEU A 96 1.91 2.34 16.55
C LEU A 96 2.63 3.68 16.47
N ILE A 97 3.96 3.65 16.35
CA ILE A 97 4.79 4.85 16.28
C ILE A 97 5.40 4.95 14.88
N PRO A 98 4.87 5.82 14.00
CA PRO A 98 5.45 6.02 12.69
C PRO A 98 6.89 6.52 12.79
N ARG A 99 7.79 5.92 12.02
CA ARG A 99 9.21 6.27 11.93
C ARG A 99 9.62 6.76 10.56
N LYS A 100 9.07 6.15 9.51
CA LYS A 100 9.38 6.52 8.13
C LYS A 100 8.17 6.39 7.23
N PHE A 101 8.24 7.05 6.08
CA PHE A 101 7.28 6.89 5.00
C PHE A 101 7.95 6.79 3.63
N ALA A 102 7.26 6.18 2.67
CA ALA A 102 7.76 6.00 1.31
C ALA A 102 6.65 5.78 0.29
N ALA A 103 6.98 5.94 -1.00
CA ALA A 103 6.15 5.45 -2.09
C ALA A 103 6.04 3.92 -2.05
N TYR A 104 4.82 3.44 -2.27
CA TYR A 104 4.49 2.03 -2.21
C TYR A 104 3.56 1.65 -3.36
N ASN A 105 3.71 0.44 -3.87
CA ASN A 105 2.82 -0.14 -4.86
C ASN A 105 2.22 -1.41 -4.28
N ASP A 106 0.95 -1.34 -3.89
CA ASP A 106 0.17 -2.48 -3.42
C ASP A 106 -0.35 -3.33 -4.59
N CYS A 107 0.54 -3.60 -5.56
CA CYS A 107 0.22 -4.24 -6.83
C CYS A 107 -0.67 -5.47 -6.62
N SER A 108 -1.70 -5.57 -7.46
CA SER A 108 -2.85 -6.42 -7.21
C SER A 108 -3.31 -7.13 -8.47
N ILE A 109 -3.60 -8.42 -8.34
CA ILE A 109 -4.26 -9.20 -9.39
C ILE A 109 -5.78 -9.13 -9.24
N ARG A 110 -6.50 -8.87 -10.33
CA ARG A 110 -7.96 -8.97 -10.32
C ARG A 110 -8.37 -10.42 -10.50
N LYS A 111 -8.38 -11.15 -9.38
CA LYS A 111 -8.72 -12.57 -9.33
C LYS A 111 -10.19 -12.76 -8.93
N PRO A 112 -11.05 -13.22 -9.86
CA PRO A 112 -12.41 -13.61 -9.51
C PRO A 112 -12.40 -14.73 -8.46
N ASN A 113 -13.30 -14.68 -7.49
CA ASN A 113 -13.47 -15.70 -6.44
C ASN A 113 -12.33 -15.81 -5.41
N ALA A 114 -11.43 -14.83 -5.32
CA ALA A 114 -10.52 -14.74 -4.18
C ALA A 114 -11.32 -14.68 -2.88
N LYS A 115 -10.95 -15.50 -1.89
CA LYS A 115 -11.68 -15.55 -0.61
C LYS A 115 -11.20 -14.48 0.35
N LYS A 116 -9.92 -14.14 0.24
CA LYS A 116 -9.22 -13.17 1.08
C LYS A 116 -8.57 -12.12 0.21
N ILE A 117 -8.44 -10.90 0.75
CA ILE A 117 -7.75 -9.81 0.05
C ILE A 117 -6.30 -10.21 -0.18
N SER A 118 -5.64 -10.80 0.83
CA SER A 118 -4.25 -11.23 0.74
C SER A 118 -3.93 -12.14 -0.46
N GLU A 119 -4.89 -12.97 -0.91
CA GLU A 119 -4.73 -13.84 -2.10
C GLU A 119 -4.56 -13.05 -3.41
N LYS A 120 -5.05 -11.81 -3.46
CA LYS A 120 -4.87 -10.89 -4.59
C LYS A 120 -3.57 -10.08 -4.49
N LYS A 121 -2.91 -10.14 -3.34
CA LYS A 121 -1.87 -9.21 -2.91
C LYS A 121 -0.50 -9.87 -2.82
N ASN A 122 -0.45 -11.11 -2.34
CA ASN A 122 0.78 -11.89 -2.26
C ASN A 122 0.61 -13.20 -3.02
N TRP A 123 1.12 -13.24 -4.25
CA TRP A 123 1.18 -14.43 -5.10
C TRP A 123 2.60 -15.01 -5.23
N GLY A 124 3.55 -14.57 -4.39
CA GLY A 124 4.95 -14.98 -4.46
C GLY A 124 5.94 -13.86 -4.10
N GLU A 125 7.17 -14.02 -4.57
CA GLU A 125 8.21 -12.99 -4.46
C GLU A 125 7.97 -11.83 -5.44
N ASN A 126 8.39 -10.62 -5.07
CA ASN A 126 8.36 -9.43 -5.92
C ASN A 126 6.96 -9.12 -6.48
N THR A 127 5.94 -9.29 -5.66
CA THR A 127 4.54 -9.01 -6.02
C THR A 127 4.14 -7.59 -5.66
N LYS A 128 4.87 -6.93 -4.76
CA LYS A 128 4.61 -5.59 -4.26
C LYS A 128 5.85 -4.73 -4.31
N GLY A 129 5.67 -3.42 -4.15
CA GLY A 129 6.75 -2.46 -4.25
C GLY A 129 6.86 -1.53 -3.05
N VAL A 130 8.09 -1.28 -2.60
CA VAL A 130 8.41 -0.22 -1.66
C VAL A 130 9.67 0.51 -2.13
N ALA A 131 9.64 1.83 -2.15
CA ALA A 131 10.78 2.62 -2.56
C ALA A 131 12.00 2.36 -1.66
N SER A 132 13.19 2.34 -2.25
CA SER A 132 14.46 2.21 -1.51
C SER A 132 14.76 3.43 -0.64
N THR A 133 14.26 4.60 -1.04
CA THR A 133 14.33 5.85 -0.29
C THR A 133 13.09 6.04 0.58
N MET A 134 13.26 5.93 1.89
CA MET A 134 12.26 6.31 2.89
C MET A 134 12.66 7.61 3.58
N PHE A 135 11.69 8.44 3.93
CA PHE A 135 11.89 9.67 4.66
C PHE A 135 11.48 9.50 6.12
N ASP A 136 12.19 10.15 7.03
CA ASP A 136 11.82 10.17 8.44
C ASP A 136 10.49 10.92 8.61
N ILE A 137 9.64 10.38 9.47
CA ILE A 137 8.42 11.04 9.93
C ILE A 137 8.62 11.50 11.37
N ASP A 138 8.25 12.74 11.66
CA ASP A 138 8.27 13.30 13.00
C ASP A 138 7.07 12.82 13.82
N SER A 139 5.88 12.92 13.22
CA SER A 139 4.61 12.41 13.74
C SER A 139 3.60 12.28 12.60
N LEU A 140 2.56 11.47 12.80
CA LEU A 140 1.40 11.46 11.92
C LEU A 140 0.28 12.28 12.58
N ALA A 141 0.47 13.60 12.62
CA ALA A 141 -0.46 14.57 13.20
C ALA A 141 -0.64 15.78 12.26
N GLU A 142 -1.69 16.56 12.49
CA GLU A 142 -1.96 17.78 11.73
C GLU A 142 -0.77 18.76 11.82
N GLY A 143 -0.32 19.24 10.66
CA GLY A 143 0.88 20.07 10.52
C GLY A 143 2.19 19.28 10.46
N GLY A 144 2.14 17.95 10.57
CA GLY A 144 3.30 17.06 10.46
C GLY A 144 3.89 17.00 9.05
N VAL A 145 5.05 16.36 8.91
CA VAL A 145 5.82 16.40 7.65
C VAL A 145 5.06 15.83 6.45
N LEU A 146 4.17 14.83 6.62
CA LEU A 146 3.40 14.24 5.51
C LEU A 146 2.30 15.16 4.98
N ASP A 147 1.91 16.22 5.69
CA ASP A 147 0.77 17.06 5.29
C ASP A 147 1.03 17.85 4.01
N ARG A 148 2.31 18.11 3.72
CA ARG A 148 2.74 18.77 2.48
C ARG A 148 2.98 17.80 1.34
N TYR A 149 2.91 16.49 1.58
CA TYR A 149 3.20 15.50 0.55
C TYR A 149 1.98 15.19 -0.31
N ARG A 150 2.28 14.80 -1.54
CA ARG A 150 1.35 14.34 -2.56
C ARG A 150 1.82 13.00 -3.09
N ILE A 151 0.91 12.26 -3.70
CA ILE A 151 1.19 10.99 -4.38
C ILE A 151 0.72 11.07 -5.83
N ALA A 152 1.54 10.58 -6.75
CA ALA A 152 1.24 10.41 -8.16
C ALA A 152 1.71 9.04 -8.63
N SER A 153 1.10 8.52 -9.70
CA SER A 153 1.56 7.28 -10.31
C SER A 153 1.41 7.28 -11.81
N PHE A 154 2.28 6.51 -12.46
CA PHE A 154 2.39 6.43 -13.89
C PHE A 154 2.60 4.98 -14.32
N HIS A 155 2.09 4.70 -15.50
CA HIS A 155 2.35 3.49 -16.25
C HIS A 155 3.17 3.88 -17.47
N LYS A 156 4.22 3.12 -17.74
CA LYS A 156 5.03 3.27 -18.95
C LYS A 156 5.05 1.98 -19.73
N ARG A 157 4.79 2.09 -21.02
CA ARG A 157 4.93 1.01 -22.01
C ARG A 157 5.64 1.58 -23.22
N ASP A 158 6.74 0.94 -23.60
CA ASP A 158 7.69 1.48 -24.57
C ASP A 158 8.13 2.90 -24.17
N ASP A 159 7.97 3.89 -25.04
CA ASP A 159 8.28 5.30 -24.79
C ASP A 159 7.08 6.12 -24.29
N LEU A 160 5.90 5.51 -24.16
CA LEU A 160 4.69 6.22 -23.73
C LEU A 160 4.51 6.12 -22.22
N VAL A 161 4.40 7.29 -21.57
CA VAL A 161 4.07 7.42 -20.14
C VAL A 161 2.67 7.99 -19.99
N SER A 162 1.83 7.28 -19.24
CA SER A 162 0.46 7.67 -18.91
C SER A 162 0.31 7.82 -17.40
N ARG A 163 -0.40 8.85 -16.95
CA ARG A 163 -0.86 8.92 -15.55
C ARG A 163 -1.76 7.73 -15.28
N TYR A 164 -1.54 7.06 -14.13
CA TYR A 164 -2.26 5.86 -13.77
C TYR A 164 -3.27 6.13 -12.66
N GLY A 165 -2.81 6.68 -11.53
CA GLY A 165 -3.64 7.18 -10.43
C GLY A 165 -3.83 8.70 -10.47
N GLU A 166 -4.90 9.16 -9.84
CA GLU A 166 -5.15 10.60 -9.61
C GLU A 166 -4.09 11.19 -8.67
N ASP A 167 -3.45 12.28 -9.08
CA ASP A 167 -2.52 13.00 -8.23
C ASP A 167 -3.26 13.58 -7.01
N SER A 168 -2.88 13.11 -5.82
CA SER A 168 -3.66 13.34 -4.61
C SER A 168 -2.79 13.86 -3.47
N PRO A 169 -3.26 14.84 -2.68
CA PRO A 169 -2.60 15.16 -1.41
C PRO A 169 -2.68 13.96 -0.47
N VAL A 170 -1.62 13.67 0.28
CA VAL A 170 -1.58 12.55 1.23
C VAL A 170 -2.63 12.73 2.33
N VAL A 171 -2.89 13.97 2.77
CA VAL A 171 -3.99 14.28 3.71
C VAL A 171 -5.39 14.01 3.16
N GLY A 172 -5.51 13.65 1.87
CA GLY A 172 -6.77 13.28 1.23
C GLY A 172 -7.28 11.88 1.57
N TYR A 173 -6.49 11.04 2.29
CA TYR A 173 -6.97 9.75 2.80
C TYR A 173 -8.15 9.93 3.77
N SER A 174 -9.12 9.02 3.71
CA SER A 174 -10.36 9.10 4.50
C SER A 174 -10.09 9.08 6.01
N TYR A 175 -9.26 8.14 6.45
CA TYR A 175 -8.66 8.12 7.78
C TYR A 175 -7.19 8.45 7.63
N PHE A 176 -6.75 9.49 8.32
CA PHE A 176 -5.36 9.92 8.36
C PHE A 176 -4.99 10.38 9.78
N HIS A 177 -3.71 10.67 10.01
CA HIS A 177 -3.20 11.05 11.33
C HIS A 177 -3.52 10.04 12.44
N GLU A 178 -3.69 10.52 13.67
CA GLU A 178 -4.03 9.74 14.85
C GLU A 178 -5.29 8.88 14.65
N LYS A 179 -6.26 9.37 13.86
CA LYS A 179 -7.49 8.64 13.54
C LYS A 179 -7.19 7.33 12.83
N LEU A 180 -6.26 7.35 11.86
CA LEU A 180 -5.82 6.13 11.16
C LEU A 180 -5.10 5.19 12.10
N LEU A 181 -4.10 5.68 12.85
CA LEU A 181 -3.30 4.84 13.74
C LEU A 181 -4.16 4.16 14.81
N THR A 182 -5.06 4.91 15.44
CA THR A 182 -6.01 4.39 16.43
C THR A 182 -6.89 3.30 15.83
N TRP A 183 -7.37 3.50 14.61
CA TRP A 183 -8.19 2.53 13.92
C TRP A 183 -7.40 1.26 13.57
N ILE A 184 -6.15 1.37 13.11
CA ILE A 184 -5.29 0.21 12.82
C ILE A 184 -5.01 -0.59 14.11
N VAL A 185 -4.69 0.08 15.22
CA VAL A 185 -4.49 -0.58 16.52
C VAL A 185 -5.73 -1.36 16.95
N ASP A 186 -6.92 -0.79 16.78
CA ASP A 186 -8.18 -1.49 17.04
C ASP A 186 -8.34 -2.72 16.12
N ARG A 187 -8.06 -2.60 14.83
CA ARG A 187 -8.12 -3.74 13.89
C ARG A 187 -7.10 -4.83 14.23
N MET A 188 -5.87 -4.48 14.59
CA MET A 188 -4.83 -5.43 14.99
C MET A 188 -5.24 -6.32 16.17
N ASN A 189 -6.05 -5.78 17.08
CA ASN A 189 -6.48 -6.47 18.29
C ASN A 189 -7.86 -7.15 18.18
N ASN A 190 -8.73 -6.69 17.28
CA ASN A 190 -10.15 -7.05 17.31
C ASN A 190 -10.72 -7.52 15.96
N GLN A 191 -9.99 -7.38 14.84
CA GLN A 191 -10.49 -7.84 13.54
C GLN A 191 -10.62 -9.38 13.49
N GLN A 192 -11.77 -9.86 13.06
CA GLN A 192 -12.08 -11.27 12.95
C GLN A 192 -11.84 -11.80 11.54
N ASP A 193 -11.63 -13.11 11.41
CA ASP A 193 -11.59 -13.81 10.13
C ASP A 193 -13.01 -14.03 9.60
N VAL A 194 -13.53 -13.07 8.80
CA VAL A 194 -14.88 -13.13 8.22
C VAL A 194 -14.87 -12.56 6.81
N GLY A 195 -15.42 -13.30 5.85
CA GLY A 195 -15.46 -12.87 4.45
C GLY A 195 -14.04 -12.56 3.94
N PRO A 196 -13.76 -11.33 3.45
CA PRO A 196 -12.46 -10.98 2.88
C PRO A 196 -11.35 -10.73 3.91
N THR A 197 -11.67 -10.65 5.21
CA THR A 197 -10.73 -10.26 6.27
C THR A 197 -10.08 -11.44 6.96
N GLU A 198 -8.86 -11.25 7.48
CA GLU A 198 -8.11 -12.23 8.26
C GLU A 198 -8.07 -11.89 9.76
N ASP A 199 -7.81 -12.89 10.60
CA ASP A 199 -7.51 -12.74 12.03
C ASP A 199 -6.09 -12.18 12.21
N ILE A 200 -6.01 -10.88 12.51
CA ILE A 200 -4.74 -10.18 12.63
C ILE A 200 -4.01 -10.54 13.92
N THR A 201 -4.73 -10.78 15.01
CA THR A 201 -4.11 -11.17 16.29
C THR A 201 -3.41 -12.53 16.17
N MET A 202 -4.01 -13.47 15.44
CA MET A 202 -3.36 -14.74 15.10
C MET A 202 -2.06 -14.52 14.32
N HIS A 203 -2.04 -13.63 13.33
CA HIS A 203 -0.83 -13.36 12.54
C HIS A 203 0.28 -12.67 13.34
N LEU A 204 -0.06 -11.75 14.24
CA LEU A 204 0.89 -11.16 15.18
C LEU A 204 1.52 -12.22 16.09
N ALA A 205 0.72 -13.15 16.61
CA ALA A 205 1.21 -14.27 17.43
C ALA A 205 2.06 -15.27 16.61
N ASN A 206 1.67 -15.55 15.36
CA ASN A 206 2.46 -16.42 14.48
C ASN A 206 3.85 -15.85 14.20
N ALA A 207 3.97 -14.52 14.08
CA ALA A 207 5.20 -13.77 13.88
C ALA A 207 5.96 -13.45 15.18
N ASP A 208 5.54 -14.02 16.32
CA ASP A 208 6.16 -13.80 17.63
C ASP A 208 6.22 -12.32 18.04
N TYR A 209 5.14 -11.57 17.78
CA TYR A 209 4.97 -10.16 18.17
C TYR A 209 6.10 -9.26 17.65
N PRO A 210 6.21 -9.05 16.33
CA PRO A 210 7.32 -8.33 15.72
C PRO A 210 7.37 -6.86 16.16
N ASP A 211 8.58 -6.33 16.35
CA ASP A 211 8.78 -4.95 16.82
C ASP A 211 8.32 -3.88 15.83
N GLN A 212 8.13 -4.22 14.55
CA GLN A 212 7.82 -3.28 13.49
C GLN A 212 6.77 -3.80 12.50
N ALA A 213 5.95 -2.88 12.00
CA ALA A 213 5.04 -3.09 10.87
C ALA A 213 5.35 -2.14 9.71
N LEU A 214 5.29 -2.65 8.48
CA LEU A 214 5.19 -1.85 7.27
C LEU A 214 3.72 -1.81 6.86
N ILE A 215 3.13 -0.62 6.88
CA ILE A 215 1.70 -0.40 6.69
C ILE A 215 1.50 0.41 5.41
N SER A 216 0.89 -0.18 4.38
CA SER A 216 0.44 0.55 3.20
C SER A 216 -0.97 1.11 3.47
N ILE A 217 -1.15 2.43 3.37
CA ILE A 217 -2.31 3.10 3.97
C ILE A 217 -3.51 3.25 3.03
N GLY A 218 -3.49 2.58 1.87
CA GLY A 218 -4.57 2.56 0.89
C GLY A 218 -4.19 3.22 -0.42
N ALA A 219 -4.80 2.73 -1.51
CA ALA A 219 -4.55 3.21 -2.85
C ALA A 219 -5.40 4.41 -3.23
N THR A 220 -4.83 5.33 -4.00
CA THR A 220 -5.58 6.44 -4.59
C THR A 220 -6.50 5.96 -5.72
N ARG A 221 -7.47 6.78 -6.10
CA ARG A 221 -8.31 6.51 -7.27
C ARG A 221 -7.48 6.39 -8.56
N TYR A 222 -8.00 5.60 -9.49
CA TYR A 222 -7.50 5.53 -10.84
C TYR A 222 -7.97 6.71 -11.69
N THR A 223 -7.12 7.10 -12.64
CA THR A 223 -7.57 7.78 -13.85
C THR A 223 -8.37 6.82 -14.73
N GLU A 224 -9.09 7.31 -15.74
CA GLU A 224 -9.78 6.46 -16.73
C GLU A 224 -8.81 5.45 -17.39
N PHE A 225 -7.58 5.88 -17.68
CA PHE A 225 -6.53 5.02 -18.22
C PHE A 225 -6.14 3.91 -17.22
N GLY A 226 -5.90 4.27 -15.96
CA GLY A 226 -5.49 3.30 -14.93
C GLY A 226 -6.57 2.27 -14.61
N GLU A 227 -7.83 2.67 -14.65
CA GLU A 227 -8.98 1.79 -14.39
C GLU A 227 -9.15 0.72 -15.49
N THR A 228 -8.75 1.06 -16.73
CA THR A 228 -8.98 0.22 -17.91
C THR A 228 -7.71 -0.44 -18.47
N THR A 229 -6.53 -0.14 -17.89
CA THR A 229 -5.24 -0.65 -18.37
C THR A 229 -4.53 -1.50 -17.33
N PHE A 230 -4.18 -2.72 -17.74
CA PHE A 230 -3.45 -3.69 -16.91
C PHE A 230 -1.98 -3.79 -17.32
N LEU A 231 -1.15 -4.09 -16.33
CA LEU A 231 0.28 -4.34 -16.50
C LEU A 231 0.52 -5.62 -17.29
N GLN A 232 1.52 -5.58 -18.17
CA GLN A 232 2.07 -6.75 -18.87
C GLN A 232 3.60 -6.76 -18.77
N SER A 233 4.22 -7.91 -19.04
CA SER A 233 5.69 -8.01 -19.11
C SER A 233 6.28 -6.97 -20.07
N GLY A 234 7.34 -6.30 -19.62
CA GLY A 234 7.97 -5.17 -20.31
C GLY A 234 7.45 -3.79 -19.90
N ASP A 235 6.30 -3.70 -19.24
CA ASP A 235 5.81 -2.42 -18.70
C ASP A 235 6.68 -1.94 -17.52
N THR A 236 6.51 -0.67 -17.15
CA THR A 236 7.08 -0.07 -15.94
C THR A 236 5.98 0.58 -15.10
N SER A 237 5.94 0.24 -13.82
CA SER A 237 5.15 0.92 -12.79
C SER A 237 5.98 2.01 -12.14
N ILE A 238 5.40 3.21 -11.96
CA ILE A 238 6.05 4.33 -11.29
C ILE A 238 5.09 4.87 -10.23
N VAL A 239 5.52 4.91 -8.96
CA VAL A 239 4.81 5.58 -7.87
C VAL A 239 5.72 6.62 -7.24
N VAL A 240 5.22 7.83 -7.08
CA VAL A 240 5.98 8.98 -6.59
C VAL A 240 5.23 9.60 -5.41
N VAL A 241 5.89 9.68 -4.26
CA VAL A 241 5.43 10.46 -3.10
C VAL A 241 6.34 11.66 -2.95
N TYR A 242 5.83 12.87 -3.19
CA TYR A 242 6.65 14.07 -3.34
C TYR A 242 6.15 15.24 -2.49
N ASP A 243 7.05 16.13 -2.09
CA ASP A 243 6.75 17.36 -1.37
C ASP A 243 6.08 18.38 -2.31
N GLY A 244 4.77 18.57 -2.15
CA GLY A 244 3.97 19.48 -2.97
C GLY A 244 4.27 20.96 -2.76
N SER A 245 5.10 21.31 -1.76
CA SER A 245 5.63 22.68 -1.62
C SER A 245 6.86 22.93 -2.50
N LYS A 246 7.50 21.87 -3.00
CA LYS A 246 8.71 21.94 -3.83
C LYS A 246 8.47 21.62 -5.31
N TYR A 247 7.52 20.73 -5.60
CA TYR A 247 7.24 20.27 -6.95
C TYR A 247 5.76 20.37 -7.29
N SER A 248 5.47 20.70 -8.54
CA SER A 248 4.14 20.64 -9.14
C SER A 248 3.87 19.30 -9.81
N GLN A 249 2.60 18.98 -10.04
CA GLN A 249 2.18 17.78 -10.76
C GLN A 249 2.79 17.69 -12.17
N ASP A 250 2.90 18.84 -12.87
CA ASP A 250 3.47 18.90 -14.23
C ASP A 250 4.96 18.57 -14.23
N GLU A 251 5.71 19.04 -13.22
CA GLU A 251 7.13 18.70 -13.06
C GLU A 251 7.31 17.20 -12.77
N ILE A 252 6.49 16.62 -11.89
CA ILE A 252 6.53 15.18 -11.61
C ILE A 252 6.18 14.36 -12.85
N THR A 253 5.21 14.82 -13.65
CA THR A 253 4.86 14.18 -14.93
C THR A 253 6.00 14.25 -15.93
N ALA A 254 6.70 15.39 -16.03
CA ALA A 254 7.87 15.53 -16.88
C ALA A 254 9.03 14.61 -16.45
N MET A 255 9.29 14.50 -15.14
CA MET A 255 10.30 13.58 -14.59
C MET A 255 9.95 12.11 -14.87
N ALA A 256 8.67 11.74 -14.76
CA ALA A 256 8.21 10.39 -15.09
C ALA A 256 8.40 10.03 -16.57
N ALA A 257 8.22 11.01 -17.47
CA ALA A 257 8.42 10.81 -18.91
C ALA A 257 9.89 10.44 -19.25
N THR A 258 10.85 11.07 -18.58
CA THR A 258 12.28 10.81 -18.80
C THR A 258 12.86 9.75 -17.86
N ASN A 259 12.10 9.33 -16.84
CA ASN A 259 12.57 8.51 -15.72
C ASN A 259 13.77 9.15 -14.98
N GLU A 260 13.80 10.48 -14.90
CA GLU A 260 14.83 11.27 -14.24
C GLU A 260 14.22 12.03 -13.07
N PHE A 261 14.27 11.43 -11.89
CA PHE A 261 13.73 12.02 -10.66
C PHE A 261 14.84 12.65 -9.83
N SER A 262 14.56 13.80 -9.21
CA SER A 262 15.48 14.39 -8.22
C SER A 262 15.43 13.60 -6.90
N ALA A 263 16.52 13.52 -6.16
CA ALA A 263 16.52 12.78 -4.88
C ALA A 263 15.88 13.55 -3.71
N GLU A 264 15.82 14.89 -3.77
CA GLU A 264 15.37 15.69 -2.65
C GLU A 264 13.84 15.76 -2.59
N GLY A 265 13.26 15.49 -1.42
CA GLY A 265 11.83 15.70 -1.18
C GLY A 265 10.89 14.76 -1.93
N MET A 266 11.38 13.69 -2.56
CA MET A 266 10.53 12.67 -3.18
C MET A 266 11.02 11.25 -2.91
N SER A 267 10.08 10.37 -2.60
CA SER A 267 10.25 8.92 -2.55
C SER A 267 9.69 8.36 -3.85
N VAL A 268 10.53 7.63 -4.59
CA VAL A 268 10.21 7.15 -5.93
C VAL A 268 10.38 5.64 -5.97
N LEU A 269 9.35 4.96 -6.45
CA LEU A 269 9.33 3.54 -6.69
C LEU A 269 9.13 3.33 -8.20
N VAL A 270 10.15 2.80 -8.87
CA VAL A 270 10.10 2.44 -10.29
C VAL A 270 10.30 0.94 -10.38
N GLN A 271 9.32 0.21 -10.90
CA GLN A 271 9.39 -1.24 -11.02
C GLN A 271 9.17 -1.70 -12.46
N HIS A 272 10.07 -2.53 -12.97
CA HIS A 272 9.88 -3.24 -14.24
C HIS A 272 9.03 -4.49 -14.04
N VAL A 273 8.08 -4.72 -14.94
CA VAL A 273 7.28 -5.95 -14.96
C VAL A 273 8.04 -7.02 -15.76
N ALA A 274 8.40 -8.11 -15.08
CA ALA A 274 9.17 -9.22 -15.64
C ALA A 274 8.40 -10.03 -16.69
#